data_AF-A0A6C2YKR7-F1
#
_entry.id   AF-A0A6C2YKR7-F1
#
_cell.length_a   1.000
_cell.length_b   1.000
_cell.length_c   1.000
_cell.angle_alpha   90.00
_cell.angle_beta   90.00
_cell.angle_gamma   90.00
#
_symmetry.space_group_name_H-M   'P 1'
#
loop_
_entity.id
_entity.type
_entity.pdbx_description
1 polymer ?
#
loop_
_entity_poly.entity_id
_entity_poly.type
_entity_poly.pdbx_seq_one_letter_code
_entity_poly.pdbx_strand_id
1 'polypeptide(L)'
;MAHTRVAGGDIYPARFVRLDPSADGKVLAAGAGGLVWGISQPGTRMPPFDGLDDGKAAIAGENVRVFGPGEDQRCMLEIGADVTRGQLLKSDTNSKGVPVSANNDVYGAVALASGKAGDLIEVEIRIGYYGA
;
A
#
# COMPACT_ATOMS: atom_id res chain seq x y z
N MET A 1 -3.64 -4.77 12.77
CA MET A 1 -4.08 -6.18 12.70
C MET A 1 -4.13 -6.48 11.23
N ALA A 2 -3.59 -7.62 10.81
CA ALA A 2 -3.58 -7.96 9.39
C ALA A 2 -4.87 -8.69 9.02
N HIS A 3 -5.48 -8.28 7.92
CA HIS A 3 -6.69 -8.88 7.37
C HIS A 3 -6.33 -9.73 6.16
N THR A 4 -6.89 -10.94 6.10
CA THR A 4 -6.88 -11.74 4.87
C THR A 4 -7.98 -11.22 3.95
N ARG A 5 -7.62 -10.89 2.71
CA ARG A 5 -8.54 -10.46 1.65
C ARG A 5 -8.27 -11.25 0.36
N VAL A 6 -9.19 -11.21 -0.58
CA VAL A 6 -8.98 -11.80 -1.92
C VAL A 6 -8.53 -10.69 -2.88
N ALA A 7 -7.47 -10.93 -3.66
CA ALA A 7 -7.03 -9.99 -4.67
C ALA A 7 -8.00 -9.98 -5.86
N GLY A 8 -8.49 -8.80 -6.24
CA GLY A 8 -9.31 -8.60 -7.45
C GLY A 8 -8.46 -8.39 -8.72
N GLY A 9 -7.15 -8.23 -8.57
CA GLY A 9 -6.18 -7.99 -9.63
C GLY A 9 -4.77 -8.29 -9.12
N ASP A 10 -3.76 -7.90 -9.89
CA ASP A 10 -2.36 -8.04 -9.47
C ASP A 10 -2.03 -7.07 -8.32
N ILE A 11 -1.42 -7.60 -7.26
CA ILE A 11 -0.98 -6.82 -6.11
C ILE A 11 0.51 -7.07 -5.89
N TYR A 12 1.30 -6.01 -5.93
CA TYR A 12 2.72 -6.06 -5.60
C TYR A 12 2.93 -5.95 -4.08
N PRO A 13 4.07 -6.46 -3.56
CA PRO A 13 4.40 -6.35 -2.14
C PRO A 13 4.60 -4.90 -1.70
N ALA A 14 4.30 -4.63 -0.42
CA ALA A 14 4.47 -3.32 0.23
C ALA A 14 3.87 -2.14 -0.57
N ARG A 15 2.64 -2.31 -1.08
CA ARG A 15 1.88 -1.33 -1.86
C ARG A 15 0.60 -0.93 -1.18
N PHE A 16 0.13 0.28 -1.49
CA PHE A 16 -1.22 0.70 -1.15
C PHE A 16 -2.27 -0.13 -1.87
N VAL A 17 -3.27 -0.55 -1.12
CA VAL A 17 -4.44 -1.28 -1.63
C VAL A 17 -5.72 -0.57 -1.24
N ARG A 18 -6.75 -0.77 -2.05
CA ARG A 18 -8.10 -0.26 -1.87
C ARG A 18 -9.11 -1.39 -1.88
N LEU A 19 -10.27 -1.16 -1.28
CA LEU A 19 -11.40 -2.07 -1.44
C LEU A 19 -11.91 -2.01 -2.89
N ASP A 20 -12.28 -3.17 -3.41
CA ASP A 20 -12.91 -3.26 -4.73
C ASP A 20 -14.37 -2.77 -4.63
N PRO A 21 -14.78 -1.72 -5.35
CA PRO A 21 -16.16 -1.23 -5.31
C PRO A 21 -17.13 -2.14 -6.08
N SER A 22 -16.62 -3.08 -6.89
CA SER A 22 -17.43 -3.98 -7.72
C SER A 22 -17.66 -5.35 -7.08
N ALA A 23 -16.94 -5.69 -6.02
CA ALA A 23 -17.03 -6.99 -5.37
C ALA A 23 -16.65 -6.93 -3.88
N ASP A 24 -17.55 -7.43 -3.03
CA ASP A 24 -17.30 -7.50 -1.59
C ASP A 24 -16.16 -8.45 -1.25
N GLY A 25 -15.40 -8.11 -0.20
CA GLY A 25 -14.30 -8.93 0.30
C GLY A 25 -13.02 -8.88 -0.55
N LYS A 26 -13.03 -8.19 -1.69
CA LYS A 26 -11.87 -8.06 -2.57
C LYS A 26 -11.10 -6.76 -2.38
N VAL A 27 -9.81 -6.82 -2.71
CA VAL A 27 -8.90 -5.67 -2.72
C VAL A 27 -8.21 -5.52 -4.06
N LEU A 28 -7.93 -4.28 -4.44
CA LEU A 28 -7.24 -3.91 -5.67
C LEU A 28 -6.04 -3.03 -5.34
N ALA A 29 -5.06 -2.98 -6.25
CA ALA A 29 -4.00 -1.98 -6.23
C ALA A 29 -4.61 -0.57 -6.23
N ALA A 30 -4.11 0.32 -5.36
CA ALA A 30 -4.57 1.70 -5.30
C ALA A 30 -4.00 2.50 -6.48
N GLY A 31 -4.86 3.25 -7.18
CA GLY A 31 -4.41 4.17 -8.24
C GLY A 31 -3.85 5.47 -7.70
N ALA A 32 -3.34 6.33 -8.59
CA ALA A 32 -2.81 7.64 -8.23
C ALA A 32 -3.88 8.50 -7.53
N GLY A 33 -3.57 8.96 -6.32
CA GLY A 33 -4.50 9.74 -5.48
C GLY A 33 -5.77 8.99 -5.08
N GLY A 34 -5.83 7.68 -5.31
CA GLY A 34 -6.99 6.86 -5.00
C GLY A 34 -7.19 6.68 -3.50
N LEU A 35 -8.42 6.31 -3.12
CA LEU A 35 -8.73 5.92 -1.75
C LEU A 35 -7.85 4.74 -1.34
N VAL A 36 -7.15 4.89 -0.22
CA VAL A 36 -6.34 3.83 0.38
C VAL A 36 -7.12 3.23 1.52
N TRP A 37 -7.21 1.90 1.54
CA TRP A 37 -7.74 1.16 2.69
C TRP A 37 -6.62 0.54 3.53
N GLY A 38 -5.51 0.16 2.92
CA GLY A 38 -4.42 -0.51 3.64
C GLY A 38 -3.16 -0.69 2.79
N ILE A 39 -2.25 -1.52 3.28
CA ILE A 39 -0.96 -1.82 2.65
C ILE A 39 -0.77 -3.34 2.54
N SER A 40 -0.32 -3.83 1.39
CA SER A 40 -0.06 -5.26 1.17
C SER A 40 1.16 -5.75 1.95
N GLN A 41 1.22 -7.07 2.19
CA GLN A 41 2.39 -7.71 2.79
C GLN A 41 3.71 -7.38 2.04
N PRO A 42 4.86 -7.31 2.75
CA PRO A 42 6.15 -7.06 2.11
C PRO A 42 6.72 -8.28 1.35
N GLY A 43 6.21 -9.48 1.60
CA GLY A 43 6.66 -10.70 0.95
C GLY A 43 5.88 -11.00 -0.34
N THR A 44 6.55 -11.64 -1.29
CA THR A 44 5.93 -12.20 -2.51
C THR A 44 5.16 -13.49 -2.19
N ARG A 45 4.28 -13.90 -3.10
CA ARG A 45 3.47 -15.14 -2.97
C ARG A 45 4.29 -16.40 -3.21
N MET A 46 5.33 -16.30 -4.04
CA MET A 46 6.21 -17.39 -4.41
C MET A 46 7.53 -17.30 -3.64
N PRO A 47 8.22 -18.42 -3.41
CA PRO A 47 9.58 -18.39 -2.90
C PRO A 47 10.48 -17.62 -3.88
N PRO A 48 11.55 -16.96 -3.39
CA PRO A 48 12.47 -16.18 -4.21
C PRO A 48 13.37 -17.10 -5.05
N PHE A 49 12.77 -17.75 -6.04
CA PHE A 49 13.43 -18.60 -7.02
C PHE A 49 13.16 -18.05 -8.41
N ASP A 50 14.24 -17.73 -9.11
CA ASP A 50 14.19 -17.11 -10.42
C ASP A 50 13.42 -18.00 -11.42
N GLY A 51 12.46 -17.42 -12.13
CA GLY A 51 11.56 -18.13 -13.06
C GLY A 51 10.24 -18.65 -12.46
N LEU A 52 10.09 -18.67 -11.13
CA LEU A 52 8.79 -18.93 -10.46
C LEU A 52 8.25 -17.70 -9.74
N ASP A 53 9.12 -16.80 -9.29
CA ASP A 53 8.72 -15.53 -8.66
C ASP A 53 8.37 -14.48 -9.72
N ASP A 54 7.10 -14.06 -9.73
CA ASP A 54 6.62 -12.97 -10.58
C ASP A 54 6.67 -11.60 -9.90
N GLY A 55 7.26 -11.54 -8.70
CA GLY A 55 7.39 -10.32 -7.90
C GLY A 55 6.08 -9.84 -7.28
N LYS A 56 5.01 -10.64 -7.33
CA LYS A 56 3.68 -10.25 -6.84
C LYS A 56 3.41 -10.83 -5.46
N ALA A 57 2.70 -10.07 -4.63
CA ALA A 57 2.18 -10.52 -3.35
C ALA A 57 0.92 -11.38 -3.51
N ALA A 58 0.13 -11.15 -4.56
CA ALA A 58 -1.00 -11.99 -4.97
C ALA A 58 -1.43 -11.62 -6.41
N ILE A 59 -2.04 -12.58 -7.11
CA ILE A 59 -2.78 -12.32 -8.36
C ILE A 59 -4.29 -12.45 -8.14
N ALA A 60 -5.09 -12.07 -9.14
CA ALA A 60 -6.54 -12.13 -9.07
C ALA A 60 -7.05 -13.52 -8.62
N GLY A 61 -7.92 -13.54 -7.61
CA GLY A 61 -8.49 -14.76 -7.03
C GLY A 61 -7.68 -15.37 -5.87
N GLU A 62 -6.46 -14.89 -5.60
CA GLU A 62 -5.65 -15.39 -4.49
C GLU A 62 -5.88 -14.60 -3.20
N ASN A 63 -5.55 -15.25 -2.07
CA ASN A 63 -5.56 -14.59 -0.78
C ASN A 63 -4.31 -13.71 -0.62
N VAL A 64 -4.50 -12.52 -0.09
CA VAL A 64 -3.44 -11.57 0.24
C VAL A 64 -3.61 -11.08 1.67
N ARG A 65 -2.49 -10.95 2.38
CA ARG A 65 -2.46 -10.30 3.68
C ARG A 65 -2.36 -8.79 3.49
N VAL A 66 -3.29 -8.05 4.09
CA VAL A 66 -3.35 -6.60 4.05
C VAL A 66 -3.30 -6.04 5.47
N PHE A 67 -2.40 -5.12 5.71
CA PHE A 67 -2.41 -4.27 6.89
C PHE A 67 -3.47 -3.21 6.69
N GLY A 68 -4.54 -3.26 7.47
CA GLY A 68 -5.64 -2.29 7.43
C GLY A 68 -5.67 -1.40 8.67
N PRO A 69 -6.59 -0.43 8.74
CA PRO A 69 -6.80 0.40 9.92
C PRO A 69 -7.24 -0.46 11.12
N GLY A 70 -6.58 -0.28 12.27
CA GLY A 70 -6.85 -1.05 13.51
C GLY A 70 -5.65 -1.07 14.48
N GLU A 71 -5.64 -1.93 15.49
CA GLU A 71 -4.49 -2.12 16.42
C GLU A 71 -3.30 -2.75 15.69
N ASP A 72 -2.10 -2.15 15.70
CA ASP A 72 -0.94 -2.42 14.82
C ASP A 72 -1.05 -1.84 13.41
N GLN A 73 -0.83 -0.52 13.32
CA GLN A 73 -0.86 0.30 12.09
C GLN A 73 0.49 0.40 11.39
N ARG A 74 1.54 -0.22 11.94
CA ARG A 74 2.91 -0.11 11.41
C ARG A 74 3.20 -1.22 10.41
N CYS A 75 3.68 -0.85 9.24
CA CYS A 75 4.09 -1.78 8.20
C CYS A 75 5.09 -1.15 7.25
N MET A 76 5.64 -1.96 6.34
CA MET A 76 6.55 -1.50 5.30
C MET A 76 5.76 -1.03 4.08
N LEU A 77 6.11 0.13 3.56
CA LEU A 77 5.60 0.67 2.31
C LEU A 77 6.79 1.04 1.42
N GLU A 78 6.73 0.65 0.16
CA GLU A 78 7.71 1.11 -0.81
C GLU A 78 7.30 2.48 -1.36
N ILE A 79 8.24 3.42 -1.37
CA ILE A 79 8.02 4.81 -1.77
C ILE A 79 8.37 5.06 -3.24
N GLY A 80 7.61 5.91 -3.92
CA GLY A 80 7.78 6.30 -5.33
C GLY A 80 8.50 7.62 -5.53
N ALA A 81 8.76 8.36 -4.44
CA ALA A 81 9.46 9.64 -4.43
C ALA A 81 10.28 9.77 -3.15
N ASP A 82 11.11 10.81 -3.07
CA ASP A 82 11.82 11.14 -1.83
C ASP A 82 10.82 11.49 -0.73
N VAL A 83 10.95 10.80 0.42
CA VAL A 83 10.06 10.95 1.57
C VAL A 83 10.88 11.28 2.80
N THR A 84 10.38 12.22 3.60
CA THR A 84 10.89 12.51 4.94
C THR A 84 9.95 12.00 6.01
N ARG A 85 10.52 11.57 7.14
CA ARG A 85 9.76 11.19 8.33
C ARG A 85 8.71 12.24 8.71
N GLY A 86 7.51 11.79 9.00
CA GLY A 86 6.35 12.62 9.36
C GLY A 86 5.51 13.09 8.17
N GLN A 87 5.95 12.89 6.92
CA GLN A 87 5.15 13.24 5.76
C GLN A 87 3.92 12.33 5.62
N LEU A 88 2.82 12.93 5.17
CA LEU A 88 1.63 12.22 4.75
C LEU A 88 1.83 11.68 3.34
N LEU A 89 1.47 10.43 3.14
CA LEU A 89 1.70 9.70 1.90
C LEU A 89 0.38 9.34 1.21
N LYS A 90 0.31 9.65 -0.08
CA LYS A 90 -0.74 9.23 -1.00
C LYS A 90 -0.21 8.15 -1.95
N SER A 91 -1.12 7.44 -2.61
CA SER A 91 -0.78 6.44 -3.62
C SER A 91 -0.41 7.09 -4.94
N ASP A 92 0.60 6.55 -5.63
CA ASP A 92 0.92 6.87 -7.03
C ASP A 92 0.27 5.86 -8.02
N THR A 93 0.65 5.92 -9.30
CA THR A 93 0.14 5.03 -10.36
C THR A 93 0.57 3.57 -10.21
N ASN A 94 1.64 3.30 -9.47
CA ASN A 94 2.16 1.96 -9.18
C ASN A 94 1.84 1.53 -7.74
N SER A 95 0.91 2.23 -7.07
CA SER A 95 0.53 1.98 -5.69
C SER A 95 1.65 2.19 -4.66
N LYS A 96 2.69 2.97 -5.00
CA LYS A 96 3.76 3.37 -4.09
C LYS A 96 3.35 4.58 -3.26
N GLY A 97 4.04 4.80 -2.15
CA GLY A 97 3.90 6.01 -1.35
C GLY A 97 4.62 7.21 -1.96
N VAL A 98 3.89 8.29 -2.20
CA VAL A 98 4.47 9.59 -2.56
C VAL A 98 3.96 10.68 -1.61
N PRO A 99 4.74 11.73 -1.31
CA PRO A 99 4.28 12.83 -0.49
C PRO A 99 2.98 13.45 -1.02
N VAL A 100 2.08 13.75 -0.13
CA VAL A 100 0.94 14.63 -0.42
C VAL A 100 1.46 15.99 -0.89
N SER A 101 0.82 16.56 -1.90
CA SER A 101 1.27 17.79 -2.55
C SER A 101 0.19 18.85 -2.67
N ALA A 102 -1.09 18.48 -2.56
CA ALA A 102 -2.22 19.38 -2.76
C ALA A 102 -3.23 19.32 -1.61
N ASN A 103 -3.97 20.40 -1.43
CA ASN A 103 -5.08 20.46 -0.48
C ASN A 103 -6.17 19.45 -0.89
N ASN A 104 -6.81 18.82 0.08
CA ASN A 104 -7.80 17.74 -0.10
C ASN A 104 -7.25 16.46 -0.76
N ASP A 105 -5.93 16.31 -0.90
CA ASP A 105 -5.35 15.01 -1.26
C ASP A 105 -5.73 13.97 -0.20
N VAL A 106 -6.18 12.80 -0.66
CA VAL A 106 -6.36 11.63 0.20
C VAL A 106 -5.00 11.07 0.54
N TYR A 107 -4.75 10.85 1.82
CA TYR A 107 -3.58 10.11 2.30
C TYR A 107 -3.99 8.83 2.99
N GLY A 108 -3.10 7.83 2.91
CA GLY A 108 -3.31 6.50 3.48
C GLY A 108 -2.27 6.11 4.54
N ALA A 109 -1.17 6.86 4.65
CA ALA A 109 -0.13 6.59 5.64
C ALA A 109 0.65 7.85 6.06
N VAL A 110 1.35 7.74 7.19
CA VAL A 110 2.35 8.70 7.66
C VAL A 110 3.72 8.01 7.70
N ALA A 111 4.75 8.66 7.16
CA ALA A 111 6.10 8.13 7.15
C ALA A 111 6.71 8.10 8.57
N LEU A 112 7.23 6.95 9.01
CA LEU A 112 7.98 6.82 10.27
C LEU A 112 9.50 6.86 10.05
N ALA A 113 9.95 6.66 8.80
CA ALA A 113 11.32 6.81 8.37
C ALA A 113 11.42 7.67 7.09
N SER A 114 12.61 8.20 6.82
CA SER A 114 12.93 8.90 5.56
C SER A 114 13.54 7.91 4.57
N GLY A 115 13.39 8.17 3.27
CA GLY A 115 13.97 7.35 2.21
C GLY A 115 13.94 8.03 0.84
N LYS A 116 14.51 7.34 -0.15
CA LYS A 116 14.50 7.71 -1.57
C LYS A 116 13.52 6.84 -2.35
N ALA A 117 13.13 7.30 -3.53
CA ALA A 117 12.27 6.50 -4.41
C ALA A 117 12.82 5.08 -4.62
N GLY A 118 11.99 4.07 -4.37
CA GLY A 118 12.33 2.66 -4.40
C GLY A 118 12.64 2.04 -3.04
N ASP A 119 12.89 2.84 -2.00
CA ASP A 119 13.16 2.32 -0.66
C ASP A 119 11.89 1.76 -0.02
N LEU A 120 12.06 0.74 0.82
CA LEU A 120 11.05 0.25 1.76
C LEU A 120 11.22 1.00 3.08
N ILE A 121 10.21 1.77 3.47
CA ILE A 121 10.22 2.53 4.73
C ILE A 121 9.11 2.05 5.66
N GLU A 122 9.34 2.22 6.96
CA GLU A 122 8.30 2.01 7.96
C GLU A 122 7.28 3.17 7.90
N VAL A 123 6.00 2.82 7.89
CA VAL A 123 4.90 3.79 7.88
C VAL A 123 3.82 3.39 8.88
N GLU A 124 3.03 4.37 9.30
CA GLU A 124 1.81 4.17 10.07
C GLU A 124 0.61 4.39 9.16
N ILE A 125 -0.30 3.41 9.08
CA ILE A 125 -1.54 3.53 8.29
C ILE A 125 -2.45 4.55 8.95
N ARG A 126 -2.71 5.64 8.24
CA ARG A 126 -3.60 6.72 8.67
C ARG A 126 -4.34 7.25 7.46
N ILE A 127 -5.66 7.14 7.49
CA ILE A 127 -6.52 7.53 6.37
C ILE A 127 -7.15 8.88 6.68
N GLY A 128 -7.06 9.83 5.75
CA GLY A 128 -7.66 11.15 5.89
C GLY A 128 -7.47 12.04 4.67
N TYR A 129 -7.81 13.32 4.85
CA TYR A 129 -7.66 14.37 3.84
C TYR A 129 -6.69 15.43 4.33
N TYR A 130 -5.78 15.86 3.47
CA TYR A 130 -4.82 16.90 3.82
C TYR A 130 -5.46 18.29 3.79
N GLY A 131 -5.28 19.04 4.87
CA GLY A 131 -5.76 20.43 5.01
C GLY A 131 -7.27 20.60 5.15
N ALA A 132 -7.96 19.54 5.59
CA ALA A 132 -9.34 19.58 6.08
C ALA A 132 -9.40 19.74 7.61
#